data_AF-A0A522R5M4-F1
#
_entry.id   AF-A0A522R5M4-F1
#
_cell.length_a   1.000
_cell.length_b   1.000
_cell.length_c   1.000
_cell.angle_alpha   90.00
_cell.angle_beta   90.00
_cell.angle_gamma   90.00
#
_symmetry.space_group_name_H-M   'P 1'
#
loop_
_entity.id
_entity.type
_entity.pdbx_description
1 polymer ?
#
loop_
_entity_poly.entity_id
_entity_poly.type
_entity_poly.pdbx_seq_one_letter_code
_entity_poly.pdbx_strand_id
1 'polypeptide(L)' 'VLPFFKDNNKARVSLFTDVGNVYSGFGDFQASQLRASVGISLQWIAPVGPIVINLAKPVRDKPGDKPFEETLQFYFGRTF' A
#
# COMPACT_ATOMS: atom_id res chain seq x y z
N VAL A 1 5.72 -2.52 20.49
CA VAL A 1 6.02 -1.10 20.16
C VAL A 1 7.37 -1.06 19.49
N LEU A 2 7.46 -0.58 18.25
CA LEU A 2 8.72 -0.52 17.50
C LEU A 2 9.71 0.45 18.18
N PRO A 3 11.01 0.10 18.30
CA PRO A 3 11.98 0.81 19.16
C PRO A 3 12.32 2.23 18.70
N PHE A 4 11.96 2.63 17.47
CA PHE A 4 12.23 3.96 16.93
C PHE A 4 11.12 5.00 17.19
N PHE A 5 9.95 4.55 17.68
CA PHE A 5 8.82 5.42 18.01
C PHE A 5 8.61 5.44 19.53
N LYS A 6 9.61 5.97 20.23
CA LYS A 6 9.50 6.25 21.67
C LYS A 6 8.66 7.52 21.83
N ASP A 7 7.46 7.34 22.38
CA ASP A 7 6.54 8.37 22.87
C ASP A 7 6.15 9.51 21.91
N ASN A 8 5.43 9.19 20.82
CA ASN A 8 4.60 10.19 20.13
C ASN A 8 3.38 9.52 19.47
N ASN A 9 2.19 9.66 20.07
CA ASN A 9 0.89 9.17 19.56
C ASN A 9 0.42 9.81 18.21
N LYS A 10 1.34 10.39 17.44
CA LYS A 10 1.05 11.12 16.18
C LYS A 10 1.59 10.40 14.95
N ALA A 11 2.42 9.37 15.11
CA ALA A 11 2.96 8.57 14.02
C ALA A 11 2.66 7.08 14.25
N ARG A 12 2.27 6.38 13.18
CA ARG A 12 2.00 4.95 13.16
C ARG A 12 2.78 4.31 12.02
N VAL A 13 3.45 3.22 12.32
CA VAL A 13 4.07 2.35 11.30
C VAL A 13 3.34 1.02 11.27
N SER A 14 3.03 0.57 10.06
CA SER A 14 2.34 -0.69 9.80
C SER A 14 3.08 -1.48 8.73
N LEU A 15 3.08 -2.80 8.87
CA LEU A 15 3.38 -3.71 7.77
C LEU A 15 2.05 -4.13 7.13
N PHE A 16 2.02 -4.27 5.82
CA PHE A 16 0.82 -4.70 5.11
C PHE A 16 1.13 -5.68 3.99
N THR A 17 0.09 -6.40 3.58
CA THR A 17 0.07 -7.19 2.35
C THR A 17 -1.28 -6.96 1.68
N ASP A 18 -1.24 -6.77 0.36
CA ASP A 18 -2.43 -6.57 -0.45
C ASP A 18 -2.51 -7.66 -1.50
N VAL A 19 -3.74 -8.12 -1.80
CA VAL A 19 -4.01 -9.11 -2.84
C VAL A 19 -5.25 -8.66 -3.60
N GLY A 20 -5.15 -8.60 -4.93
CA GLY A 20 -6.23 -8.08 -5.76
C GLY A 20 -6.19 -8.57 -7.20
N ASN A 21 -7.33 -8.50 -7.88
CA ASN A 21 -7.46 -8.76 -9.30
C ASN A 21 -8.62 -7.94 -9.88
N VAL A 22 -8.50 -7.56 -11.16
CA VAL A 22 -9.57 -6.95 -11.96
C VAL A 22 -9.89 -7.91 -13.10
N TYR A 23 -11.17 -8.17 -13.33
CA TYR A 23 -11.68 -9.11 -14.33
C TYR A 23 -13.07 -8.68 -14.81
N SER A 24 -13.46 -9.09 -16.02
CA SER A 24 -14.63 -8.53 -16.71
C SER A 24 -15.98 -9.01 -16.17
N GLY A 25 -16.05 -10.24 -15.66
CA GLY A 25 -17.26 -10.79 -15.04
C GLY A 25 -16.97 -12.01 -14.20
N PHE A 26 -17.95 -12.48 -13.42
CA PHE A 26 -17.78 -13.59 -12.48
C PHE A 26 -17.19 -14.87 -13.11
N GLY A 27 -17.53 -15.15 -14.37
CA GLY A 27 -17.01 -16.31 -15.12
C GLY A 27 -15.54 -16.19 -15.56
N ASP A 28 -14.99 -14.97 -15.59
CA ASP A 28 -13.62 -14.69 -16.02
C ASP A 28 -12.63 -14.70 -14.84
N PHE A 29 -13.11 -14.96 -13.63
CA PHE A 29 -12.24 -15.03 -12.46
C PHE A 29 -11.28 -16.22 -12.58
N GLN A 30 -9.99 -15.92 -12.45
CA GLN A 30 -8.93 -16.91 -12.39
C GLN A 30 -7.99 -16.58 -11.25
N ALA A 31 -7.86 -17.48 -10.27
CA ALA A 31 -6.98 -17.29 -9.12
C ALA A 31 -5.49 -17.15 -9.54
N SER A 32 -5.11 -17.70 -10.69
CA SER A 32 -3.78 -17.51 -11.29
C SER A 32 -3.49 -16.06 -11.68
N GLN A 33 -4.53 -15.24 -11.88
CA GLN A 33 -4.41 -13.86 -12.33
C GLN A 33 -4.27 -12.83 -11.19
N LEU A 34 -4.39 -13.26 -9.92
CA LEU A 34 -4.20 -12.41 -8.73
C LEU A 34 -2.81 -11.75 -8.73
N ARG A 35 -2.77 -10.47 -8.37
CA ARG A 35 -1.56 -9.73 -8.03
C ARG A 35 -1.45 -9.64 -6.52
N ALA A 36 -0.23 -9.60 -6.00
CA ALA A 36 0.02 -9.43 -4.59
C ALA A 36 1.22 -8.53 -4.33
N SER A 37 1.17 -7.78 -3.24
CA SER A 37 2.23 -6.91 -2.77
C SER A 37 2.44 -7.06 -1.26
N VAL A 38 3.62 -6.63 -0.81
CA VAL A 38 3.91 -6.39 0.60
C VAL A 38 4.47 -4.99 0.74
N GLY A 39 4.27 -4.36 1.89
CA GLY A 39 4.77 -3.02 2.09
C GLY A 39 4.81 -2.57 3.54
N ILE A 40 5.33 -1.36 3.68
CA ILE A 40 5.41 -0.63 4.94
C ILE A 40 4.66 0.68 4.75
N SER A 41 3.81 1.02 5.72
CA SER A 41 3.08 2.29 5.76
C SER A 41 3.56 3.12 6.93
N LEU A 42 3.80 4.41 6.68
CA LEU A 42 4.00 5.44 7.69
C LEU A 42 2.82 6.40 7.60
N GLN A 43 2.06 6.48 8.68
CA GLN A 43 1.02 7.48 8.88
C GLN A 43 1.49 8.49 9.93
N TRP A 44 1.43 9.78 9.60
CA TRP A 44 1.83 10.86 10.49
C TRP A 44 0.81 11.99 10.45
N ILE A 45 0.41 12.49 11.63
CA ILE A 45 -0.43 13.69 11.76
C ILE A 45 0.47 14.93 11.81
N ALA A 46 0.63 15.58 10.67
CA ALA A 46 1.38 16.83 10.54
C ALA A 46 0.53 18.05 10.97
N PRO A 47 1.15 19.21 11.25
CA PRO A 47 0.41 20.45 11.52
C PRO A 47 -0.55 20.84 10.39
N VAL A 48 -0.25 20.44 9.15
CA VAL A 48 -1.04 20.72 7.94
C VAL A 48 -2.15 19.68 7.68
N GLY A 49 -2.15 18.55 8.40
CA GLY A 49 -3.12 17.47 8.23
C GLY A 49 -2.50 16.07 8.22
N PRO A 50 -3.33 15.02 8.05
CA PRO A 50 -2.84 13.64 7.95
C PRO A 50 -1.99 13.44 6.71
N ILE A 51 -0.90 12.70 6.87
CA ILE A 51 0.01 12.30 5.80
C ILE A 51 0.17 10.79 5.89
N VAL A 52 0.05 10.12 4.76
CA VAL A 52 0.33 8.68 4.65
C VAL A 52 1.29 8.46 3.51
N ILE A 53 2.30 7.65 3.80
CA ILE A 53 3.33 7.24 2.85
C ILE A 53 3.38 5.72 2.89
N ASN A 54 3.20 5.09 1.74
CA ASN A 54 3.30 3.65 1.56
C ASN A 54 4.48 3.35 0.65
N LEU A 55 5.33 2.42 1.10
CA LEU A 55 6.35 1.80 0.27
C LEU A 55 5.93 0.35 0.04
N ALA A 56 5.57 0.02 -1.20
CA ALA A 56 5.05 -1.29 -1.57
C ALA A 56 5.94 -1.95 -2.62
N LYS A 57 6.15 -3.25 -2.48
CA LYS A 57 6.82 -4.07 -3.48
C LYS A 57 5.88 -5.18 -3.96
N PRO A 58 5.68 -5.34 -5.27
CA PRO A 58 4.95 -6.49 -5.78
C PRO A 58 5.74 -7.77 -5.48
N VAL A 59 5.04 -8.76 -4.94
CA VAL A 59 5.55 -10.13 -4.72
C VAL A 59 4.96 -11.12 -5.72
N ARG A 60 3.91 -10.70 -6.44
CA ARG A 60 3.29 -11.42 -7.54
C ARG A 60 2.78 -10.43 -8.58
N ASP A 61 3.56 -10.25 -9.63
CA ASP A 61 3.33 -9.41 -10.81
C ASP A 61 3.31 -10.25 -12.10
N LYS A 62 2.97 -9.62 -13.22
CA LYS A 62 3.09 -10.20 -14.57
C LYS A 62 4.03 -9.36 -15.43
N PRO A 63 4.60 -9.91 -16.52
CA PRO A 63 5.51 -9.17 -17.40
C PRO A 63 4.97 -7.81 -17.90
N GLY A 64 3.65 -7.69 -18.08
CA GLY A 64 3.00 -6.45 -18.51
C GLY A 64 2.69 -5.45 -17.40
N ASP A 65 2.85 -5.81 -16.13
CA ASP A 65 2.48 -4.95 -14.99
C ASP A 65 3.59 -3.92 -14.69
N LYS A 66 4.86 -4.24 -15.01
CA LYS A 66 6.05 -3.43 -14.68
C LYS A 66 5.99 -1.93 -15.03
N PRO A 67 5.51 -1.52 -16.22
CA PRO A 67 5.44 -0.10 -16.56
C PRO A 67 4.45 0.70 -15.71
N PHE A 68 3.56 0.02 -14.97
CA PHE A 68 2.50 0.62 -14.15
C PHE A 68 2.78 0.50 -12.64
N GLU A 69 3.94 -0.03 -12.24
CA GLU A 69 4.26 -0.22 -10.83
C GLU A 69 4.61 1.10 -10.13
N GLU A 70 3.92 1.37 -9.02
CA GLU A 70 4.19 2.51 -8.15
C GLU A 70 4.71 2.03 -6.79
N THR A 71 6.03 2.06 -6.60
CA THR A 71 6.67 1.58 -5.37
C THR A 71 6.46 2.54 -4.20
N LEU A 72 6.36 3.85 -4.45
CA LEU A 72 6.12 4.88 -3.45
C LEU A 72 4.78 5.57 -3.72
N GLN A 73 3.87 5.47 -2.76
CA GLN A 73 2.58 6.14 -2.79
C GLN A 73 2.48 7.08 -1.61
N PHE A 74 1.89 8.25 -1.80
CA PHE A 74 1.67 9.20 -0.72
C PHE A 74 0.38 9.97 -0.93
N TYR A 75 -0.27 10.35 0.17
CA TYR A 75 -1.39 11.28 0.14
C TYR A 75 -1.37 12.20 1.35
N PHE A 76 -1.81 13.44 1.13
CA PHE A 76 -1.89 14.51 2.11
C PHE A 76 -3.33 14.98 2.25
N GLY A 77 -3.83 15.10 3.48
CA GLY A 77 -5.17 15.63 3.76
C GLY A 77 -6.27 14.58 3.73
N ARG A 78 -7.46 14.98 3.29
CA ARG A 78 -8.68 14.17 3.33
C ARG A 78 -9.05 13.80 1.88
N THR A 79 -8.70 12.60 1.46
CA THR A 79 -9.10 12.02 0.17
C THR A 79 -10.42 11.27 0.32
N PHE A 80 -11.20 11.22 -0.75
CA PHE A 80 -12.53 10.61 -0.90
C PHE A 80 -12.45 9.35 -1.75
#